data_AF-A0A6B2LPE3-F1
#
_entry.id   AF-A0A6B2LPE3-F1
#
_cell.length_a   1.000
_cell.length_b   1.000
_cell.length_c   1.000
_cell.angle_alpha   90.00
_cell.angle_beta   90.00
_cell.angle_gamma   90.00
#
_symmetry.space_group_name_H-M   'P 1'
#
loop_
_entity.id
_entity.type
_entity.pdbx_description
1 polymer ?
#
loop_
_entity_poly.entity_id
_entity_poly.type
_entity_poly.pdbx_seq_one_letter_code
_entity_poly.pdbx_strand_id
1 'polypeptide(L)'
;MSDERESLTKNVFPKLREMFKEKGIFLTIVDLRWGITEKDTERGDTIGICLTEIDRCRPYFLCMLGYRYGWAQPADPRAPRDALLQKTFATASADFSWIQKYSDRSVTELEIRHAVLNDPQSDTAQKSLFC
;
A
#
# COMPACT_ATOMS: atom_id res chain seq x y z
N MET A 1 15.64 -4.43 -2.23
CA MET A 1 14.36 -3.72 -2.04
C MET A 1 14.54 -2.36 -1.37
N SER A 2 15.30 -2.26 -0.27
CA SER A 2 15.64 -0.95 0.30
C SER A 2 16.40 -0.09 -0.71
N ASP A 3 17.36 -0.68 -1.43
CA ASP A 3 18.23 0.02 -2.36
C ASP A 3 17.49 0.60 -3.57
N GLU A 4 16.52 -0.12 -4.16
CA GLU A 4 15.73 0.36 -5.30
C GLU A 4 14.82 1.52 -4.88
N ARG A 5 14.15 1.40 -3.72
CA ARG A 5 13.30 2.48 -3.18
C ARG A 5 14.11 3.68 -2.72
N GLU A 6 15.29 3.44 -2.15
CA GLU A 6 16.22 4.49 -1.76
C GLU A 6 16.74 5.22 -3.00
N SER A 7 17.04 4.51 -4.08
CA SER A 7 17.38 5.10 -5.36
C SER A 7 16.24 5.94 -5.92
N LEU A 8 14.99 5.47 -5.84
CA LEU A 8 13.84 6.28 -6.23
C LEU A 8 13.76 7.58 -5.42
N THR A 9 13.88 7.48 -4.09
CA THR A 9 13.78 8.61 -3.17
C THR A 9 14.91 9.61 -3.35
N LYS A 10 16.15 9.15 -3.50
CA LYS A 10 17.35 10.01 -3.57
C LYS A 10 17.66 10.53 -4.96
N ASN A 11 17.35 9.75 -6.01
CA ASN A 11 17.82 10.04 -7.36
C ASN A 11 16.69 10.34 -8.35
N VAL A 12 15.54 9.66 -8.25
CA VAL A 12 14.46 9.75 -9.26
C VAL A 12 13.42 10.80 -8.90
N PHE A 13 12.82 10.72 -7.71
CA PHE A 13 11.76 11.63 -7.30
C PHE A 13 12.19 13.10 -7.24
N PRO A 14 13.42 13.46 -6.80
CA PRO A 14 13.87 14.85 -6.87
C PRO A 14 13.88 15.40 -8.30
N LYS A 15 14.42 14.63 -9.25
CA LYS A 15 14.46 15.02 -10.67
C LYS A 15 13.06 15.15 -11.26
N LEU A 16 12.16 14.20 -10.95
CA LEU A 16 10.77 14.28 -11.40
C LEU A 16 10.07 15.53 -10.85
N ARG A 17 10.30 15.87 -9.57
CA ARG A 17 9.74 17.09 -8.97
C ARG A 17 10.21 18.34 -9.69
N GLU A 18 11.49 18.43 -10.05
CA GLU A 18 12.02 19.56 -10.83
C GLU A 18 11.34 19.65 -12.20
N MET A 19 11.28 18.54 -12.94
CA MET A 19 10.65 18.49 -14.27
C MET A 19 9.15 18.87 -14.24
N PHE A 20 8.42 18.43 -13.21
CA PHE A 20 7.01 18.79 -13.05
C PHE A 20 6.82 20.24 -12.59
N LYS A 21 7.71 20.74 -11.73
CA LYS A 21 7.67 22.13 -11.26
C LYS A 21 7.83 23.12 -12.40
N GLU A 22 8.69 22.84 -13.39
CA GLU A 22 8.83 23.65 -14.61
C GLU A 22 7.52 23.77 -15.40
N LYS A 23 6.64 22.78 -15.26
CA LYS A 23 5.30 22.74 -15.89
C LYS A 23 4.19 23.25 -14.96
N GLY A 24 4.52 23.79 -13.79
CA GLY A 24 3.55 24.24 -12.78
C GLY A 24 2.82 23.10 -12.06
N ILE A 25 3.34 21.87 -12.13
CA ILE A 25 2.73 20.68 -11.52
C ILE A 25 3.46 20.35 -10.22
N PHE A 26 2.71 20.15 -9.14
CA PHE A 26 3.25 19.71 -7.86
C PHE A 26 3.18 18.18 -7.73
N LEU A 27 4.33 17.52 -7.62
CA LEU A 27 4.44 16.08 -7.45
C LEU A 27 4.61 15.70 -5.96
N THR A 28 3.61 15.01 -5.41
CA THR A 28 3.66 14.39 -4.08
C THR A 28 3.88 12.89 -4.21
N ILE A 29 4.72 12.33 -3.34
CA ILE A 29 4.99 10.90 -3.27
C ILE A 29 4.59 10.41 -1.89
N VAL A 30 3.79 9.34 -1.85
CA VAL A 30 3.37 8.66 -0.61
C VAL A 30 3.99 7.26 -0.61
N ASP A 31 4.83 6.96 0.39
CA ASP A 31 5.32 5.59 0.63
C ASP A 31 4.47 5.00 1.77
N LEU A 32 3.67 3.98 1.47
CA LEU A 32 2.74 3.35 2.41
C LEU A 32 3.41 2.72 3.65
N ARG A 33 4.73 2.56 3.67
CA ARG A 33 5.46 2.11 4.87
C ARG A 33 5.70 3.23 5.87
N TRP A 34 5.67 4.48 5.42
CA TRP A 34 5.92 5.66 6.23
C TRP A 34 4.59 6.37 6.49
N GLY A 35 4.51 7.08 7.60
CA GLY A 35 3.27 7.79 7.97
C GLY A 35 2.25 6.96 8.75
N ILE A 36 2.56 5.69 9.06
CA ILE A 36 1.82 4.91 10.05
C ILE A 36 2.62 4.93 11.34
N THR A 37 2.07 5.51 12.40
CA THR A 37 2.74 5.57 13.70
C THR A 37 2.63 4.24 14.46
N GLU A 38 3.46 4.05 15.48
CA GLU A 38 3.32 2.91 16.39
C GLU A 38 1.94 2.90 17.05
N LYS A 39 1.39 4.07 17.40
CA LYS A 39 0.05 4.20 17.97
C LYS A 39 -1.06 3.78 16.99
N ASP A 40 -0.93 4.16 15.71
CA ASP A 40 -1.87 3.73 14.67
C ASP A 40 -1.82 2.23 14.49
N THR A 41 -0.61 1.68 14.49
CA THR A 41 -0.36 0.25 14.41
C THR A 41 -0.99 -0.49 15.59
N GLU A 42 -0.72 -0.06 16.83
CA GLU A 42 -1.33 -0.60 18.05
C GLU A 42 -2.85 -0.51 18.06
N ARG A 43 -3.43 0.54 17.47
CA ARG A 43 -4.89 0.70 17.30
C ARG A 43 -5.47 -0.20 16.21
N GLY A 44 -4.64 -0.77 15.35
CA GLY A 44 -5.05 -1.62 14.23
C GLY A 44 -5.42 -0.83 12.97
N ASP A 45 -4.97 0.42 12.85
CA ASP A 45 -5.40 1.28 11.74
C ASP A 45 -4.57 1.07 10.46
N THR A 46 -3.52 0.23 10.50
CA THR A 46 -2.55 0.03 9.41
C THR A 46 -3.19 -0.20 8.04
N ILE A 47 -4.05 -1.23 7.89
CA ILE A 47 -4.70 -1.52 6.59
C ILE A 47 -5.58 -0.34 6.16
N GLY A 48 -6.39 0.20 7.08
CA GLY A 48 -7.31 1.30 6.78
C GLY A 48 -6.58 2.55 6.28
N ILE A 49 -5.46 2.90 6.91
CA ILE A 49 -4.60 4.02 6.49
C ILE A 49 -4.02 3.74 5.10
N CYS A 50 -3.43 2.56 4.86
CA CYS A 50 -2.88 2.22 3.55
C CYS A 50 -3.91 2.36 2.42
N LEU A 51 -5.11 1.79 2.60
CA LEU A 51 -6.16 1.82 1.58
C LEU A 51 -6.69 3.25 1.35
N THR A 52 -6.81 4.04 2.41
CA THR A 52 -7.22 5.45 2.33
C THR A 52 -6.18 6.29 1.59
N GLU A 53 -4.89 6.06 1.82
CA GLU A 53 -3.82 6.77 1.11
C GLU A 53 -3.78 6.41 -0.38
N ILE A 54 -4.08 5.16 -0.74
CA ILE A 54 -4.25 4.75 -2.14
C ILE A 54 -5.38 5.55 -2.79
N ASP A 55 -6.52 5.70 -2.13
CA ASP A 55 -7.64 6.47 -2.67
C ASP A 55 -7.30 7.95 -2.88
N ARG A 56 -6.48 8.54 -1.99
CA ARG A 56 -5.98 9.92 -2.14
C ARG A 56 -4.98 10.09 -3.30
N CYS A 57 -4.27 9.03 -3.68
CA CYS A 57 -3.23 9.07 -4.71
C CYS A 57 -3.76 8.74 -6.12
N ARG A 58 -5.04 8.39 -6.26
CA ARG A 58 -5.62 8.10 -7.57
C ARG A 58 -5.46 9.30 -8.52
N PRO A 59 -5.13 9.05 -9.80
CA PRO A 59 -5.15 7.75 -10.45
C PRO A 59 -3.78 7.04 -10.51
N TYR A 60 -2.74 7.45 -9.79
CA TYR A 60 -1.41 6.86 -9.97
C TYR A 60 -1.07 5.87 -8.85
N PHE A 61 -0.52 4.71 -9.22
CA PHE A 61 -0.05 3.71 -8.25
C PHE A 61 1.27 3.08 -8.73
N LEU A 62 2.26 3.02 -7.85
CA LEU A 62 3.54 2.38 -8.12
C LEU A 62 3.72 1.21 -7.15
N CYS A 63 3.76 0.00 -7.69
CA CYS A 63 3.98 -1.22 -6.92
C CYS A 63 5.39 -1.74 -7.12
N MET A 64 6.10 -1.96 -6.01
CA MET A 64 7.41 -2.62 -5.97
C MET A 64 7.32 -3.83 -5.05
N LEU A 65 7.21 -5.02 -5.63
CA LEU A 65 6.97 -6.27 -4.88
C LEU A 65 8.27 -6.91 -4.36
N GLY A 66 9.33 -6.91 -5.18
CA GLY A 66 10.59 -7.59 -4.89
C GLY A 66 10.40 -9.00 -4.30
N TYR A 67 11.14 -9.33 -3.24
CA TYR A 67 11.15 -10.69 -2.66
C TYR A 67 10.17 -10.92 -1.50
N ARG A 68 9.48 -9.89 -0.99
CA ARG A 68 8.59 -10.01 0.17
C ARG A 68 7.18 -9.64 -0.21
N TYR A 69 6.27 -10.58 -0.05
CA TYR A 69 4.85 -10.40 -0.36
C TYR A 69 4.06 -9.83 0.84
N GLY A 70 4.58 -8.81 1.51
CA GLY A 70 3.90 -8.10 2.60
C GLY A 70 3.79 -8.82 3.95
N TRP A 71 3.10 -8.19 4.90
CA TRP A 71 2.74 -8.74 6.21
C TRP A 71 1.50 -9.62 6.07
N ALA A 72 1.59 -10.89 6.46
CA ALA A 72 0.54 -11.88 6.33
C ALA A 72 0.54 -12.84 7.52
N GLN A 73 -0.57 -13.52 7.75
CA GLN A 73 -0.62 -14.62 8.70
C GLN A 73 0.28 -15.78 8.23
N PRO A 74 0.84 -16.58 9.16
CA PRO A 74 1.57 -17.78 8.78
C PRO A 74 0.71 -18.74 7.95
N ALA A 75 1.33 -19.39 6.97
CA ALA A 75 0.66 -20.38 6.14
C ALA A 75 0.38 -21.70 6.88
N ASP A 76 1.21 -22.07 7.87
CA ASP A 76 0.94 -23.23 8.74
C ASP A 76 -0.22 -22.90 9.69
N PRO A 77 -1.37 -23.60 9.60
CA PRO A 77 -2.51 -23.36 10.48
C PRO A 77 -2.22 -23.58 11.97
N ARG A 78 -1.15 -24.30 12.30
CA ARG A 78 -0.73 -24.59 13.68
C ARG A 78 0.21 -23.52 14.25
N ALA A 79 0.73 -22.62 13.41
CA ALA A 79 1.59 -21.55 13.87
C ALA A 79 0.77 -20.47 14.61
N PRO A 80 1.36 -19.79 15.61
CA PRO A 80 0.71 -18.69 16.30
C PRO A 80 0.26 -17.61 15.32
N ARG A 81 -1.01 -17.20 15.43
CA ARG A 81 -1.58 -16.14 14.61
C ARG A 81 -1.14 -14.78 15.15
N ASP A 82 -0.87 -13.85 14.26
CA ASP A 82 -0.57 -12.47 14.61
C ASP A 82 -1.85 -11.73 15.02
N ALA A 83 -2.00 -11.45 16.31
CA ALA A 83 -3.19 -10.79 16.86
C ALA A 83 -3.34 -9.35 16.38
N LEU A 84 -2.22 -8.66 16.12
CA LEU A 84 -2.22 -7.30 15.61
C LEU A 84 -2.71 -7.28 14.16
N LEU A 85 -2.28 -8.24 13.36
CA LEU A 85 -2.77 -8.41 12.00
C LEU A 85 -4.28 -8.66 11.98
N GLN A 86 -4.77 -9.56 12.84
CA GLN A 86 -6.21 -9.81 12.99
C GLN A 86 -6.98 -8.55 13.37
N LYS A 87 -6.44 -7.77 14.32
CA LYS A 87 -7.03 -6.50 14.73
C LYS A 87 -7.12 -5.53 13.57
N THR A 88 -6.07 -5.39 12.75
CA THR A 88 -6.11 -4.45 11.64
C THR A 88 -7.10 -4.84 10.53
N PHE A 89 -7.26 -6.14 10.26
CA PHE A 89 -8.33 -6.62 9.39
C PHE A 89 -9.72 -6.30 9.95
N ALA A 90 -9.93 -6.51 11.26
CA ALA A 90 -11.21 -6.23 11.90
C ALA A 90 -11.55 -4.73 11.83
N THR A 91 -10.61 -3.86 12.22
CA THR A 91 -10.77 -2.40 12.19
C THR A 91 -11.06 -1.90 10.77
N ALA A 92 -10.23 -2.27 9.80
CA ALA A 92 -10.38 -1.77 8.43
C ALA A 92 -11.65 -2.28 7.74
N SER A 93 -12.22 -3.40 8.18
CA SER A 93 -13.42 -3.97 7.55
C SER A 93 -14.69 -3.15 7.77
N ALA A 94 -14.68 -2.21 8.73
CA ALA A 94 -15.78 -1.26 8.93
C ALA A 94 -15.98 -0.37 7.69
N ASP A 95 -14.90 0.11 7.09
CA ASP A 95 -14.92 1.00 5.92
C ASP A 95 -14.66 0.22 4.61
N PHE A 96 -13.89 -0.86 4.67
CA PHE A 96 -13.48 -1.68 3.52
C PHE A 96 -13.96 -3.13 3.67
N SER A 97 -15.27 -3.36 3.71
CA SER A 97 -15.88 -4.67 3.96
C SER A 97 -15.37 -5.81 3.04
N TRP A 98 -14.95 -5.50 1.82
CA TRP A 98 -14.44 -6.48 0.85
C TRP A 98 -13.18 -7.22 1.34
N ILE A 99 -12.39 -6.64 2.25
CA ILE A 99 -11.14 -7.26 2.74
C ILE A 99 -11.41 -8.55 3.53
N GLN A 100 -12.62 -8.73 4.08
CA GLN A 100 -12.98 -9.94 4.83
C GLN A 100 -12.84 -11.20 3.97
N LYS A 101 -13.08 -11.08 2.65
CA LYS A 101 -12.92 -12.16 1.67
C LYS A 101 -11.46 -12.58 1.45
N TYR A 102 -10.51 -11.76 1.91
CA TYR A 102 -9.07 -11.91 1.70
C TYR A 102 -8.29 -11.83 3.01
N SER A 103 -8.89 -12.25 4.12
CA SER A 103 -8.28 -12.23 5.46
C SER A 103 -7.10 -13.20 5.63
N ASP A 104 -6.90 -14.09 4.66
CA ASP A 104 -5.74 -14.99 4.54
C ASP A 104 -4.62 -14.41 3.65
N ARG A 105 -4.83 -13.23 3.04
CA ARG A 105 -3.87 -12.56 2.16
C ARG A 105 -2.98 -11.58 2.92
N SER A 106 -1.91 -11.16 2.26
CA SER A 106 -1.02 -10.15 2.82
C SER A 106 -1.58 -8.75 2.67
N VAL A 107 -1.14 -7.85 3.54
CA VAL A 107 -1.47 -6.41 3.44
C VAL A 107 -1.10 -5.85 2.07
N THR A 108 0.06 -6.24 1.52
CA THR A 108 0.48 -5.81 0.17
C THR A 108 -0.44 -6.30 -0.93
N GLU A 109 -0.99 -7.51 -0.83
CA GLU A 109 -2.00 -7.96 -1.79
C GLU A 109 -3.28 -7.14 -1.69
N LEU A 110 -3.70 -6.75 -0.47
CA LEU A 110 -4.86 -5.86 -0.31
C LEU A 110 -4.63 -4.49 -0.95
N GLU A 111 -3.44 -3.91 -0.78
CA GLU A 111 -3.05 -2.65 -1.42
C GLU A 111 -3.17 -2.75 -2.95
N ILE A 112 -2.62 -3.81 -3.54
CA ILE A 112 -2.66 -4.04 -4.99
C ILE A 112 -4.09 -4.31 -5.48
N ARG A 113 -4.87 -5.06 -4.71
CA ARG A 113 -6.29 -5.32 -5.01
C ARG A 113 -7.10 -4.04 -5.01
N HIS A 114 -6.93 -3.22 -3.99
CA HIS A 114 -7.64 -1.95 -3.85
C HIS A 114 -7.26 -0.97 -4.96
N ALA A 115 -5.98 -0.87 -5.29
CA ALA A 115 -5.49 0.02 -6.33
C ALA A 115 -5.94 -0.42 -7.73
N VAL A 116 -5.82 -1.72 -8.04
CA VAL A 116 -5.86 -2.22 -9.42
C VAL A 116 -6.75 -3.45 -9.61
N LEU A 117 -6.61 -4.52 -8.81
CA LEU A 117 -7.20 -5.82 -9.19
C LEU A 117 -8.72 -5.93 -8.94
N ASN A 118 -9.27 -5.19 -7.99
CA ASN A 118 -10.72 -5.20 -7.72
C ASN A 118 -11.50 -4.44 -8.80
N ASP A 119 -10.86 -3.47 -9.44
CA ASP A 119 -11.40 -2.77 -10.61
C ASP A 119 -10.31 -2.60 -11.70
N PRO A 120 -10.08 -3.67 -12.51
CA PRO A 120 -9.05 -3.66 -13.54
C PRO A 120 -9.32 -2.69 -14.69
N GLN A 121 -10.53 -2.13 -14.79
CA GLN A 121 -10.89 -1.15 -15.82
C GLN A 121 -10.78 0.30 -15.32
N SER A 122 -10.44 0.50 -14.04
CA SER A 122 -10.24 1.83 -13.46
C SER A 122 -9.11 2.60 -14.13
N ASP A 123 -9.22 3.93 -14.06
CA ASP A 123 -8.13 4.85 -14.43
C ASP A 123 -6.82 4.51 -13.70
N THR A 124 -6.92 4.03 -12.45
CA THR A 124 -5.76 3.62 -11.67
C THR A 124 -5.07 2.39 -12.24
N ALA A 125 -5.84 1.39 -12.67
CA ALA A 125 -5.28 0.21 -13.32
C ALA A 125 -4.46 0.59 -14.58
N GLN A 126 -4.97 1.53 -15.38
CA GLN A 126 -4.31 1.98 -16.61
C GLN A 126 -3.08 2.88 -16.36
N LYS A 127 -3.02 3.55 -15.21
CA LYS A 127 -1.95 4.49 -14.83
C LYS A 127 -1.08 3.95 -13.69
N SER A 128 -1.07 2.63 -13.51
CA SER A 128 -0.26 1.94 -12.53
C SER A 128 1.02 1.38 -13.15
N LEU A 129 2.09 1.34 -12.36
CA LEU A 129 3.35 0.70 -12.74
C LEU A 129 3.69 -0.39 -11.73
N PHE A 130 4.04 -1.57 -12.24
CA PHE A 130 4.49 -2.72 -11.45
C PHE A 130 5.93 -3.05 -11.82
N CYS A 131 6.79 -3.17 -10.80
CA CYS A 131 8.19 -3.54 -10.96
C CYS A 131 8.68 -4.52 -9.89
#